data_AF-A0AA44RE87-F1
#
_entry.id   AF-A0AA44RE87-F1
#
_cell.length_a   1.000
_cell.length_b   1.000
_cell.length_c   1.000
_cell.angle_alpha   90.00
_cell.angle_beta   90.00
_cell.angle_gamma   90.00
#
_symmetry.space_group_name_H-M   'P 1'
#
loop_
_entity.id
_entity.type
_entity.pdbx_description
1 polymer ?
#
loop_
_entity_poly.entity_id
_entity_poly.type
_entity_poly.pdbx_seq_one_letter_code
_entity_poly.pdbx_strand_id
1 'polypeptide(L)'
;GALHTVYGYIDYLAMNMLPDLCDESWLYRHAAMKRCPRKDAVAASGFMRWDGVTNGLKVSAGSVIQRDDLVQYIVQADATSAGGVLRVPVVCSMTGITGNMDDGEALSLVTPVNGLPSGGMADTVTGGFDIEDLDVWRARVLERYYWTPQGGADGDYVVWAKEVPGVTRSWTYRHWMGTGTVGVMIASSDLINPILDDATVAAAQAHIEPLA
;
A
#
# COMPACT_ATOMS: atom_id res chain seq x y z
N GLY A 1 -31.37 -36.08 7.36
CA GLY A 1 -32.19 -35.10 6.64
C GLY A 1 -32.05 -33.73 7.28
N ALA A 2 -33.00 -33.31 8.11
CA ALA A 2 -33.04 -31.95 8.69
C ALA A 2 -32.13 -31.72 9.92
N LEU A 3 -32.00 -32.71 10.82
CA LEU A 3 -31.15 -32.59 12.02
C LEU A 3 -29.67 -32.34 11.69
N HIS A 4 -29.16 -33.00 10.66
CA HIS A 4 -27.78 -32.80 10.19
C HIS A 4 -27.53 -31.37 9.70
N THR A 5 -28.50 -30.76 9.00
CA THR A 5 -28.40 -29.37 8.55
C THR A 5 -28.42 -28.39 9.73
N VAL A 6 -29.26 -28.64 10.74
CA VAL A 6 -29.31 -27.80 11.95
C VAL A 6 -28.01 -27.90 12.74
N TYR A 7 -27.48 -29.10 12.97
CA TYR A 7 -26.19 -29.28 13.66
C TYR A 7 -25.04 -28.64 12.88
N GLY A 8 -25.00 -28.81 11.55
CA GLY A 8 -23.99 -28.13 10.72
C GLY A 8 -24.07 -26.60 10.80
N TYR A 9 -25.27 -26.03 10.91
CA TYR A 9 -25.43 -24.59 11.11
C TYR A 9 -24.98 -24.14 12.50
N ILE A 10 -25.24 -24.92 13.56
CA ILE A 10 -24.75 -24.65 14.91
C ILE A 10 -23.23 -24.69 14.96
N ASP A 11 -22.61 -25.69 14.32
CA ASP A 11 -21.15 -25.80 14.24
C ASP A 11 -20.54 -24.60 13.49
N TYR A 12 -21.16 -24.20 12.37
CA TYR A 12 -20.76 -22.99 11.65
C TYR A 12 -20.84 -21.74 12.53
N LEU A 13 -21.94 -21.54 13.27
CA LEU A 13 -22.05 -20.43 14.20
C LEU A 13 -20.99 -20.50 15.30
N ALA A 14 -20.77 -21.67 15.89
CA ALA A 14 -19.78 -21.85 16.95
C ALA A 14 -18.36 -21.51 16.50
N MET A 15 -17.97 -21.91 15.29
CA MET A 15 -16.67 -21.56 14.69
C MET A 15 -16.54 -20.05 14.40
N ASN A 16 -17.65 -19.38 14.11
CA ASN A 16 -17.66 -17.96 13.77
C ASN A 16 -17.84 -17.01 14.96
N MET A 17 -18.20 -17.52 16.13
CA MET A 17 -18.47 -16.69 17.32
C MET A 17 -17.25 -15.88 17.80
N LEU A 18 -16.04 -16.37 17.54
CA LEU A 18 -14.80 -15.77 18.00
C LEU A 18 -13.88 -15.41 16.81
N PRO A 19 -13.08 -14.33 16.92
CA PRO A 19 -12.31 -13.79 15.80
C PRO A 19 -11.16 -14.69 15.34
N ASP A 20 -10.73 -15.66 16.13
CA ASP A 20 -9.60 -16.54 15.86
C ASP A 20 -9.89 -17.61 14.79
N LEU A 21 -11.15 -18.01 14.62
CA LEU A 21 -11.57 -19.04 13.66
C LEU A 21 -12.67 -18.59 12.71
N CYS A 22 -13.24 -17.41 12.92
CA CYS A 22 -14.33 -16.94 12.09
C CYS A 22 -13.91 -16.73 10.63
N ASP A 23 -14.88 -16.87 9.73
CA ASP A 23 -14.73 -16.53 8.33
C ASP A 23 -14.51 -15.01 8.14
N GLU A 24 -14.18 -14.63 6.92
CA GLU A 24 -13.88 -13.25 6.57
C GLU A 24 -15.04 -12.29 6.90
N SER A 25 -16.28 -12.70 6.64
CA SER A 25 -17.46 -11.84 6.84
C SER A 25 -17.69 -11.53 8.32
N TRP A 26 -17.48 -12.51 9.20
CA TRP A 26 -17.55 -12.31 10.64
C TRP A 26 -16.33 -11.58 11.18
N LEU A 27 -15.15 -11.77 10.57
CA LEU A 27 -13.94 -11.05 10.96
C LEU A 27 -14.10 -9.54 10.75
N TYR A 28 -14.75 -9.09 9.66
CA TYR A 28 -15.12 -7.68 9.48
C TYR A 28 -15.94 -7.12 10.64
N ARG A 29 -16.87 -7.91 11.20
CA ARG A 29 -17.67 -7.50 12.35
C ARG A 29 -16.82 -7.35 13.61
N HIS A 30 -15.96 -8.32 13.91
CA HIS A 30 -15.05 -8.24 15.05
C HIS A 30 -14.03 -7.11 14.93
N ALA A 31 -13.49 -6.92 13.72
CA ALA A 31 -12.57 -5.84 13.38
C ALA A 31 -13.19 -4.46 13.58
N ALA A 32 -14.44 -4.26 13.16
CA ALA A 32 -15.17 -3.02 13.35
C ALA A 32 -15.33 -2.66 14.83
N MET A 33 -15.64 -3.64 15.69
CA MET A 33 -15.72 -3.43 17.15
C MET A 33 -14.40 -2.95 17.77
N LYS A 34 -13.26 -3.33 17.15
CA LYS A 34 -11.91 -2.94 17.60
C LYS A 34 -11.28 -1.79 16.80
N ARG A 35 -12.01 -1.22 15.84
CA ARG A 35 -11.50 -0.18 14.90
C ARG A 35 -10.22 -0.62 14.19
N CYS A 36 -10.22 -1.86 13.70
CA CYS A 36 -9.07 -2.48 13.03
C CYS A 36 -9.45 -2.91 11.60
N PRO A 37 -9.80 -1.97 10.70
CA PRO A 37 -10.24 -2.31 9.35
C PRO A 37 -9.14 -3.04 8.58
N ARG A 38 -9.49 -3.98 7.68
CA ARG A 38 -8.54 -4.62 6.76
C ARG A 38 -7.91 -3.56 5.87
N LYS A 39 -6.62 -3.69 5.55
CA LYS A 39 -6.01 -2.78 4.57
C LYS A 39 -6.43 -3.17 3.16
N ASP A 40 -6.95 -2.21 2.43
CA ASP A 40 -7.28 -2.38 1.01
C ASP A 40 -6.01 -2.44 0.16
N ALA A 41 -6.16 -3.00 -1.04
CA ALA A 41 -5.09 -2.97 -2.03
C ALA A 41 -4.83 -1.53 -2.50
N VAL A 42 -3.56 -1.19 -2.69
CA VAL A 42 -3.09 0.12 -3.14
C VAL A 42 -2.45 0.00 -4.52
N ALA A 43 -2.74 0.93 -5.42
CA ALA A 43 -2.12 0.99 -6.73
C ALA A 43 -0.72 1.59 -6.64
N ALA A 44 0.23 1.02 -7.38
CA ALA A 44 1.54 1.60 -7.52
C ALA A 44 1.47 2.97 -8.18
N SER A 45 2.34 3.88 -7.76
CA SER A 45 2.42 5.24 -8.29
C SER A 45 3.86 5.67 -8.40
N GLY A 46 4.12 6.62 -9.28
CA GLY A 46 5.48 7.07 -9.56
C GLY A 46 5.52 7.98 -10.76
N PHE A 47 6.58 7.86 -11.55
CA PHE A 47 6.77 8.66 -12.75
C PHE A 47 7.20 7.82 -13.94
N MET A 48 6.83 8.28 -15.14
CA MET A 48 7.48 7.88 -16.38
C MET A 48 8.32 9.05 -16.89
N ARG A 49 9.53 8.75 -17.36
CA ARG A 49 10.53 9.73 -17.77
C ARG A 49 11.03 9.49 -19.19
N TRP A 50 11.23 10.58 -19.92
CA TRP A 50 11.98 10.62 -21.16
C TRP A 50 13.17 11.56 -21.03
N ASP A 51 14.28 11.17 -21.65
CA ASP A 51 15.51 11.96 -21.74
C ASP A 51 15.81 12.32 -23.20
N GLY A 52 16.53 13.43 -23.40
CA GLY A 52 16.95 13.89 -24.73
C GLY A 52 15.80 14.40 -25.62
N VAL A 53 14.68 14.81 -25.03
CA VAL A 53 13.49 15.25 -25.78
C VAL A 53 13.47 16.75 -26.03
N THR A 54 12.88 17.19 -27.15
CA THR A 54 12.69 18.61 -27.46
C THR A 54 11.78 19.27 -26.42
N ASN A 55 12.02 20.54 -26.10
CA ASN A 55 11.18 21.30 -25.16
C ASN A 55 9.79 21.61 -25.73
N GLY A 56 8.80 21.77 -24.84
CA GLY A 56 7.43 22.15 -25.20
C GLY A 56 6.53 21.00 -25.66
N LEU A 57 6.99 19.75 -25.58
CA LEU A 57 6.17 18.57 -25.79
C LEU A 57 5.30 18.33 -24.56
N LYS A 58 4.01 18.10 -24.76
CA LYS A 58 3.03 17.95 -23.67
C LYS A 58 2.45 16.55 -23.64
N VAL A 59 2.41 15.95 -22.47
CA VAL A 59 1.59 14.78 -22.15
C VAL A 59 0.51 15.24 -21.18
N SER A 60 -0.75 14.96 -21.50
CA SER A 60 -1.90 15.40 -20.71
C SER A 60 -2.32 14.33 -19.70
N ALA A 61 -2.93 14.76 -18.60
CA ALA A 61 -3.62 13.89 -17.66
C ALA A 61 -4.64 12.99 -18.38
N GLY A 62 -4.78 11.74 -17.93
CA GLY A 62 -5.61 10.72 -18.57
C GLY A 62 -4.94 9.97 -19.72
N SER A 63 -3.72 10.36 -20.14
CA SER A 63 -2.96 9.56 -21.10
C SER A 63 -2.64 8.18 -20.53
N VAL A 64 -2.75 7.15 -21.38
CA VAL A 64 -2.49 5.77 -20.98
C VAL A 64 -1.07 5.36 -21.38
N ILE A 65 -0.36 4.83 -20.40
CA ILE A 65 0.97 4.24 -20.51
C ILE A 65 0.83 2.74 -20.26
N GLN A 66 1.66 1.94 -20.92
CA GLN A 66 1.63 0.49 -20.82
C GLN A 66 3.03 -0.08 -20.71
N ARG A 67 3.18 -1.06 -19.81
CA ARG A 67 4.34 -1.93 -19.69
C ARG A 67 4.25 -3.09 -20.70
N ASP A 68 5.34 -3.81 -20.90
CA ASP A 68 5.43 -4.92 -21.84
C ASP A 68 4.44 -6.08 -21.55
N ASP A 69 4.14 -6.32 -20.27
CA ASP A 69 3.18 -7.31 -19.78
C ASP A 69 1.70 -6.86 -19.82
N LEU A 70 1.41 -5.75 -20.50
CA LEU A 70 0.08 -5.13 -20.65
C LEU A 70 -0.47 -4.46 -19.39
N VAL A 71 0.31 -4.34 -18.31
CA VAL A 71 -0.11 -3.52 -17.15
C VAL A 71 -0.14 -2.05 -17.56
N GLN A 72 -1.25 -1.38 -17.25
CA GLN A 72 -1.51 0.00 -17.66
C GLN A 72 -1.36 0.99 -16.51
N TYR A 73 -0.95 2.19 -16.85
CA TYR A 73 -0.78 3.32 -15.95
C TYR A 73 -1.45 4.55 -16.56
N ILE A 74 -2.05 5.38 -15.71
CA ILE A 74 -2.75 6.59 -16.11
C ILE A 74 -1.96 7.80 -15.62
N VAL A 75 -1.68 8.74 -16.53
CA VAL A 75 -1.03 10.01 -16.21
C VAL A 75 -1.97 10.85 -15.34
N GLN A 76 -1.48 11.30 -14.18
CA GLN A 76 -2.30 12.00 -13.18
C GLN A 76 -2.35 13.52 -13.39
N ALA A 77 -1.32 14.10 -14.01
CA ALA A 77 -1.24 15.54 -14.24
C ALA A 77 -0.55 15.84 -15.57
N ASP A 78 -0.94 16.94 -16.18
CA ASP A 78 -0.26 17.48 -17.36
C ASP A 78 1.22 17.75 -17.05
N ALA A 79 2.11 17.30 -17.93
CA ALA A 79 3.52 17.65 -17.88
C ALA A 79 4.01 18.12 -19.24
N THR A 80 4.96 19.05 -19.22
CA THR A 80 5.58 19.60 -20.44
C THR A 80 7.09 19.45 -20.35
N SER A 81 7.72 19.06 -21.45
CA SER A 81 9.16 18.82 -21.51
C SER A 81 9.93 20.14 -21.39
N ALA A 82 10.97 20.13 -20.57
CA ALA A 82 11.88 21.25 -20.37
C ALA A 82 13.28 20.75 -20.06
N GLY A 83 14.30 21.43 -20.58
CA GLY A 83 15.70 21.10 -20.32
C GLY A 83 16.11 19.72 -20.83
N GLY A 84 15.45 19.20 -21.87
CA GLY A 84 15.74 17.86 -22.41
C GLY A 84 15.07 16.71 -21.68
N VAL A 85 14.25 16.98 -20.66
CA VAL A 85 13.58 15.96 -19.84
C VAL A 85 12.07 16.18 -19.85
N LEU A 86 11.32 15.08 -19.91
CA LEU A 86 9.89 15.05 -19.60
C LEU A 86 9.66 14.00 -18.52
N ARG A 87 8.99 14.39 -17.43
CA ARG A 87 8.65 13.48 -16.33
C ARG A 87 7.16 13.65 -16.01
N VAL A 88 6.39 12.58 -16.13
CA VAL A 88 4.93 12.59 -15.93
C VAL A 88 4.58 11.73 -14.71
N PRO A 89 3.72 12.20 -13.79
CA PRO A 89 3.25 11.37 -12.68
C PRO A 89 2.25 10.33 -13.19
N VAL A 90 2.41 9.08 -12.77
CA VAL A 90 1.59 7.95 -13.20
C VAL A 90 1.08 7.15 -12.00
N VAL A 91 -0.10 6.54 -12.15
CA VAL A 91 -0.67 5.58 -11.21
C VAL A 91 -1.12 4.36 -11.99
N CYS A 92 -0.85 3.17 -11.47
CA CYS A 92 -1.29 1.91 -12.07
C CYS A 92 -2.82 1.85 -12.12
N SER A 93 -3.38 1.34 -13.21
CA SER A 93 -4.83 1.16 -13.35
C SER A 93 -5.36 0.03 -12.47
N MET A 94 -4.48 -0.84 -11.97
CA MET A 94 -4.78 -1.93 -11.06
C MET A 94 -4.12 -1.69 -9.70
N THR A 95 -4.82 -2.05 -8.63
CA THR A 95 -4.25 -2.13 -7.28
C THR A 95 -3.43 -3.41 -7.11
N GLY A 96 -2.44 -3.39 -6.23
CA GLY A 96 -1.61 -4.54 -5.92
C GLY A 96 -0.15 -4.36 -6.26
N ILE A 97 0.67 -5.33 -5.83
CA ILE A 97 2.12 -5.31 -6.04
C ILE A 97 2.50 -5.44 -7.52
N THR A 98 1.62 -5.98 -8.36
CA THR A 98 1.83 -6.17 -9.79
C THR A 98 2.17 -4.87 -10.53
N GLY A 99 1.69 -3.73 -10.03
CA GLY A 99 1.99 -2.42 -10.62
C GLY A 99 3.37 -1.85 -10.27
N ASN A 100 4.11 -2.48 -9.35
CA ASN A 100 5.47 -2.06 -9.01
C ASN A 100 6.45 -2.47 -10.12
N MET A 101 7.50 -1.69 -10.29
CA MET A 101 8.60 -1.99 -11.21
C MET A 101 9.89 -1.28 -10.78
N ASP A 102 11.02 -1.80 -11.26
CA ASP A 102 12.31 -1.18 -11.01
C ASP A 102 12.52 0.07 -11.90
N ASP A 103 13.32 1.01 -11.40
CA ASP A 103 13.72 2.18 -12.16
C ASP A 103 14.45 1.79 -13.45
N GLY A 104 14.12 2.47 -14.55
CA GLY A 104 14.70 2.17 -15.86
C GLY A 104 13.95 1.08 -16.64
N GLU A 105 12.93 0.43 -16.08
CA GLU A 105 12.06 -0.45 -16.84
C GLU A 105 11.32 0.30 -17.96
N ALA A 106 11.14 -0.36 -19.10
CA ALA A 106 10.58 0.25 -20.28
C ALA A 106 9.06 0.41 -20.16
N LEU A 107 8.59 1.63 -20.41
CA LEU A 107 7.18 1.99 -20.50
C LEU A 107 6.89 2.60 -21.87
N SER A 108 5.66 2.47 -22.34
CA SER A 108 5.24 2.96 -23.65
C SER A 108 3.91 3.70 -23.61
N LEU A 109 3.81 4.84 -24.30
CA LEU A 109 2.55 5.52 -24.53
C LEU A 109 1.67 4.71 -25.49
N VAL A 110 0.44 4.42 -25.06
CA VAL A 110 -0.56 3.74 -25.90
C VAL A 110 -1.02 4.66 -27.03
N THR A 111 -1.22 5.95 -26.72
CA THR A 111 -1.52 6.97 -27.72
C THR A 111 -0.27 7.82 -27.95
N PRO A 112 0.36 7.76 -29.13
CA PRO A 112 1.56 8.55 -29.42
C PRO A 112 1.32 10.05 -29.31
N VAL A 113 2.31 10.77 -28.78
CA VAL A 113 2.34 12.23 -28.78
C VAL A 113 3.28 12.70 -29.88
N ASN A 114 2.81 13.62 -30.73
CA ASN A 114 3.61 14.08 -31.87
C ASN A 114 4.93 14.71 -31.40
N GLY A 115 6.05 14.24 -31.94
CA GLY A 115 7.39 14.70 -31.58
C GLY A 115 7.98 14.09 -30.31
N LEU A 116 7.25 13.23 -29.59
CA LEU A 116 7.73 12.50 -28.41
C LEU A 116 7.87 11.00 -28.77
N PRO A 117 9.02 10.35 -28.47
CA PRO A 117 9.12 8.90 -28.57
C PRO A 117 8.08 8.22 -27.69
N SER A 118 7.41 7.18 -28.22
CA SER A 118 6.41 6.45 -27.44
C SER A 118 7.01 5.79 -26.20
N GLY A 119 8.27 5.33 -26.31
CA GLY A 119 8.99 4.67 -25.23
C GLY A 119 9.69 5.64 -24.30
N GLY A 120 9.63 5.36 -23.01
CA GLY A 120 10.38 6.02 -21.93
C GLY A 120 10.63 5.02 -20.81
N MET A 121 11.09 5.51 -19.66
CA MET A 121 11.50 4.67 -18.54
C MET A 121 10.70 4.95 -17.28
N ALA A 122 10.51 3.92 -16.46
CA ALA A 122 9.99 4.05 -15.11
C ALA A 122 10.96 4.82 -14.21
N ASP A 123 10.40 5.64 -13.33
CA ASP A 123 11.11 6.45 -12.34
C ASP A 123 10.28 6.46 -11.04
N THR A 124 10.70 5.64 -10.08
CA THR A 124 10.10 5.42 -8.76
C THR A 124 8.65 4.98 -8.83
N VAL A 125 8.33 3.93 -9.61
CA VAL A 125 6.96 3.38 -9.69
C VAL A 125 6.79 2.24 -8.68
N THR A 126 6.45 2.63 -7.44
CA THR A 126 6.37 1.76 -6.27
C THR A 126 5.12 2.06 -5.43
N GLY A 127 5.03 1.55 -4.20
CA GLY A 127 3.89 1.78 -3.29
C GLY A 127 2.63 0.99 -3.62
N GLY A 128 2.67 0.07 -4.58
CA GLY A 128 1.61 -0.89 -4.84
C GLY A 128 1.63 -1.99 -3.79
N PHE A 129 0.48 -2.23 -3.15
CA PHE A 129 0.30 -3.26 -2.13
C PHE A 129 -0.95 -4.06 -2.39
N ASP A 130 -0.88 -5.38 -2.21
CA ASP A 130 -2.06 -6.22 -2.26
C ASP A 130 -2.95 -5.96 -1.04
N ILE A 131 -4.21 -6.41 -1.15
CA ILE A 131 -5.11 -6.44 0.00
C ILE A 131 -4.44 -7.26 1.13
N GLU A 132 -4.53 -6.77 2.37
CA GLU A 132 -3.89 -7.43 3.51
C GLU A 132 -4.34 -8.88 3.60
N ASP A 133 -3.41 -9.83 3.72
CA ASP A 133 -3.75 -11.25 3.84
C ASP A 133 -4.73 -11.49 5.01
N LEU A 134 -5.65 -12.45 4.84
CA LEU A 134 -6.74 -12.68 5.79
C LEU A 134 -6.21 -13.10 7.17
N ASP A 135 -5.18 -13.95 7.22
CA ASP A 135 -4.60 -14.43 8.49
C ASP A 135 -3.73 -13.36 9.15
N VAL A 136 -3.02 -12.55 8.35
CA VAL A 136 -2.29 -11.38 8.84
C VAL A 136 -3.25 -10.36 9.48
N TRP A 137 -4.36 -10.06 8.80
CA TRP A 137 -5.39 -9.17 9.34
C TRP A 137 -6.04 -9.76 10.60
N ARG A 138 -6.36 -11.06 10.60
CA ARG A 138 -6.87 -11.76 11.79
C ARG A 138 -5.93 -11.62 12.98
N ALA A 139 -4.63 -11.80 12.78
CA ALA A 139 -3.63 -11.61 13.82
C ALA A 139 -3.63 -10.18 14.37
N ARG A 140 -3.77 -9.16 13.50
CA ARG A 140 -3.88 -7.74 13.90
C ARG A 140 -5.17 -7.45 14.68
N VAL A 141 -6.29 -8.06 14.28
CA VAL A 141 -7.55 -7.99 15.04
C VAL A 141 -7.38 -8.59 16.43
N LEU A 142 -6.78 -9.78 16.54
CA LEU A 142 -6.49 -10.43 17.83
C LEU A 142 -5.52 -9.60 18.68
N GLU A 143 -4.49 -8.99 18.09
CA GLU A 143 -3.57 -8.07 18.77
C GLU A 143 -4.33 -6.93 19.46
N ARG A 144 -5.39 -6.40 18.85
CA ARG A 144 -6.28 -5.36 19.43
C ARG A 144 -7.24 -5.87 20.51
N TYR A 145 -7.44 -7.19 20.63
CA TYR A 145 -8.11 -7.78 21.79
C TYR A 145 -7.14 -7.91 22.97
N TYR A 146 -5.88 -8.26 22.72
CA TYR A 146 -4.85 -8.38 23.77
C TYR A 146 -4.38 -7.01 24.29
N TRP A 147 -4.19 -6.04 23.39
CA TRP A 147 -3.65 -4.73 23.71
C TRP A 147 -4.69 -3.64 23.53
N THR A 148 -5.10 -3.03 24.64
CA THR A 148 -6.01 -1.88 24.62
C THR A 148 -5.19 -0.61 24.38
N PRO A 149 -5.59 0.28 23.46
CA PRO A 149 -4.87 1.51 23.19
C PRO A 149 -4.74 2.40 24.43
N GLN A 150 -3.58 3.04 24.61
CA GLN A 150 -3.26 3.84 25.81
C GLN A 150 -2.97 5.32 25.51
N GLY A 151 -3.17 5.76 24.27
CA GLY A 151 -3.06 7.17 23.87
C GLY A 151 -1.63 7.68 23.78
N GLY A 152 -0.70 6.86 23.27
CA GLY A 152 0.70 7.23 23.07
C GLY A 152 1.69 6.35 23.83
N ALA A 153 1.28 5.15 24.26
CA ALA A 153 2.23 4.16 24.76
C ALA A 153 3.01 3.51 23.61
N ASP A 154 4.13 2.83 23.91
CA ASP A 154 4.98 2.22 22.89
C ASP A 154 4.21 1.30 21.93
N GLY A 155 3.24 0.54 22.46
CA GLY A 155 2.40 -0.36 21.66
C GLY A 155 1.45 0.37 20.72
N ASP A 156 1.03 1.59 21.05
CA ASP A 156 0.18 2.40 20.17
C ASP A 156 0.93 2.77 18.89
N TYR A 157 2.19 3.23 19.00
CA TYR A 157 3.02 3.52 17.83
C TYR A 157 3.26 2.30 16.94
N VAL A 158 3.44 1.10 17.52
CA VAL A 158 3.56 -0.15 16.74
C VAL A 158 2.27 -0.42 15.97
N VAL A 159 1.12 -0.29 16.63
CA VAL A 159 -0.19 -0.52 16.03
C VAL A 159 -0.48 0.50 14.92
N TRP A 160 -0.25 1.79 15.15
CA TRP A 160 -0.45 2.85 14.17
C TRP A 160 0.44 2.65 12.95
N ALA A 161 1.71 2.32 13.14
CA ALA A 161 2.60 1.98 12.04
C ALA A 161 2.07 0.80 11.21
N LYS A 162 1.61 -0.26 11.88
CA LYS A 162 1.01 -1.43 11.24
C LYS A 162 -0.36 -1.16 10.62
N GLU A 163 -0.95 0.03 10.71
CA GLU A 163 -2.17 0.37 9.97
C GLU A 163 -1.86 0.80 8.52
N VAL A 164 -0.64 1.24 8.25
CA VAL A 164 -0.22 1.72 6.92
C VAL A 164 0.02 0.53 5.97
N PRO A 165 -0.50 0.57 4.72
CA PRO A 165 -0.21 -0.44 3.70
C PRO A 165 1.29 -0.68 3.53
N GLY A 166 1.69 -1.94 3.29
CA GLY A 166 3.10 -2.35 3.21
C GLY A 166 3.79 -2.63 4.55
N VAL A 167 3.40 -1.94 5.63
CA VAL A 167 3.97 -2.18 6.97
C VAL A 167 3.35 -3.43 7.59
N THR A 168 4.18 -4.43 7.91
CA THR A 168 3.71 -5.65 8.60
C THR A 168 4.40 -5.87 9.95
N ARG A 169 5.56 -5.21 10.16
CA ARG A 169 6.32 -5.25 11.41
C ARG A 169 6.70 -3.83 11.80
N SER A 170 6.70 -3.57 13.11
CA SER A 170 7.10 -2.29 13.66
C SER A 170 7.66 -2.43 15.07
N TRP A 171 8.57 -1.54 15.44
CA TRP A 171 9.20 -1.45 16.76
C TRP A 171 9.32 0.01 17.20
N THR A 172 9.01 0.26 18.47
CA THR A 172 9.09 1.60 19.06
C THR A 172 10.33 1.73 19.94
N TYR A 173 11.04 2.84 19.81
CA TYR A 173 12.22 3.20 20.57
C TYR A 173 12.01 4.55 21.25
N ARG A 174 11.97 4.55 22.59
CA ARG A 174 11.89 5.79 23.36
C ARG A 174 13.20 6.55 23.28
N HIS A 175 13.11 7.88 23.22
CA HIS A 175 14.23 8.80 23.29
C HIS A 175 15.27 8.65 22.17
N TRP A 176 14.82 8.23 20.99
CA TRP A 176 15.68 7.99 19.82
C TRP A 176 16.60 9.17 19.48
N MET A 177 16.08 10.40 19.58
CA MET A 177 16.82 11.66 19.41
C MET A 177 16.82 12.51 20.69
N GLY A 178 16.75 11.87 21.86
CA GLY A 178 16.70 12.53 23.16
C GLY A 178 15.30 12.58 23.78
N THR A 179 15.18 13.16 24.97
CA THR A 179 13.93 13.19 25.74
C THR A 179 12.81 13.88 24.95
N GLY A 180 11.60 13.29 25.00
CA GLY A 180 10.45 13.78 24.23
C GLY A 180 10.36 13.28 22.79
N THR A 181 11.31 12.45 22.34
CA THR A 181 11.26 11.84 21.00
C THR A 181 10.92 10.35 21.07
N VAL A 182 10.23 9.87 20.04
CA VAL A 182 9.90 8.47 19.81
C VAL A 182 10.38 8.10 18.42
N GLY A 183 11.23 7.08 18.32
CA GLY A 183 11.60 6.47 17.05
C GLY A 183 10.68 5.29 16.76
N VAL A 184 10.19 5.18 15.54
CA VAL A 184 9.40 4.03 15.08
C VAL A 184 10.11 3.42 13.88
N MET A 185 10.55 2.17 14.02
CA MET A 185 11.10 1.41 12.89
C MET A 185 9.99 0.59 12.26
N ILE A 186 9.91 0.58 10.93
CA ILE A 186 8.90 -0.15 10.16
C ILE A 186 9.57 -1.09 9.16
N ALA A 187 8.93 -2.22 8.89
CA ALA A 187 9.40 -3.20 7.92
C ALA A 187 8.24 -4.00 7.28
N SER A 188 8.52 -4.58 6.12
CA SER A 188 7.69 -5.64 5.54
C SER A 188 8.11 -7.02 6.08
N SER A 189 7.30 -8.04 5.84
CA SER A 189 7.61 -9.43 6.18
C SER A 189 8.24 -10.17 5.00
N ASP A 190 8.62 -9.43 3.96
CA ASP A 190 9.42 -9.95 2.87
C ASP A 190 10.76 -10.47 3.42
N LEU A 191 11.09 -11.71 3.08
CA LEU A 191 12.28 -12.39 3.56
C LEU A 191 13.56 -11.95 2.84
N ILE A 192 13.41 -11.35 1.64
CA ILE A 192 14.50 -10.90 0.78
C ILE A 192 14.72 -9.41 0.97
N ASN A 193 13.67 -8.60 0.88
CA ASN A 193 13.75 -7.14 1.01
C ASN A 193 12.74 -6.60 2.04
N PRO A 194 13.06 -6.65 3.34
CA PRO A 194 12.18 -6.14 4.40
C PRO A 194 12.11 -4.60 4.45
N ILE A 195 12.99 -3.92 3.71
CA ILE A 195 13.10 -2.46 3.70
C ILE A 195 11.96 -1.89 2.86
N LEU A 196 11.26 -0.91 3.45
CA LEU A 196 10.17 -0.19 2.79
C LEU A 196 10.74 1.02 2.04
N ASP A 197 10.07 1.41 0.96
CA ASP A 197 10.43 2.58 0.18
C ASP A 197 10.13 3.90 0.94
N ASP A 198 10.77 4.99 0.49
CA ASP A 198 10.62 6.30 1.10
C ASP A 198 9.16 6.80 1.09
N ALA A 199 8.39 6.42 0.07
CA ALA A 199 6.97 6.73 -0.04
C ALA A 199 6.15 6.09 1.11
N THR A 200 6.39 4.81 1.41
CA THR A 200 5.72 4.12 2.52
C THR A 200 6.18 4.67 3.87
N VAL A 201 7.46 5.02 4.01
CA VAL A 201 7.98 5.67 5.23
C VAL A 201 7.29 7.01 5.46
N ALA A 202 7.17 7.84 4.44
CA ALA A 202 6.47 9.12 4.52
C ALA A 202 4.97 8.94 4.85
N ALA A 203 4.32 7.93 4.27
CA ALA A 203 2.92 7.61 4.58
C ALA A 203 2.73 7.17 6.04
N ALA A 204 3.66 6.36 6.57
CA ALA A 204 3.64 5.95 7.97
C ALA A 204 3.85 7.13 8.92
N GLN A 205 4.78 8.03 8.60
CA GLN A 205 4.99 9.26 9.37
C GLN A 205 3.73 10.13 9.39
N ALA A 206 3.14 10.40 8.22
CA ALA A 206 1.93 11.21 8.09
C ALA A 206 0.71 10.62 8.82
N HIS A 207 0.63 9.29 8.94
CA HIS A 207 -0.42 8.61 9.69
C HIS A 207 -0.22 8.69 11.21
N ILE A 208 1.03 8.54 11.68
CA ILE A 208 1.37 8.47 13.11
C ILE A 208 1.36 9.85 13.77
N GLU A 209 1.92 10.87 13.13
CA GLU A 209 2.07 12.22 13.70
C GLU A 209 0.77 12.82 14.29
N PRO A 210 -0.40 12.75 13.64
CA PRO A 210 -1.63 13.31 14.21
C PRO A 210 -2.21 12.51 15.39
N LEU A 211 -1.71 11.30 15.66
CA LEU A 211 -2.16 10.42 16.74
C LEU A 211 -1.26 10.51 18.00
N ALA A 212 -0.04 11.01 17.82
CA ALA A 212 1.03 11.07 18.83
C ALA A 212 0.84 12.16 19.90
#